data_AF-A0A485CSP3-F1
#
_entry.id   AF-A0A485CSP3-F1
#
_cell.length_a   1.000
_cell.length_b   1.000
_cell.length_c   1.000
_cell.angle_alpha   90.00
_cell.angle_beta   90.00
_cell.angle_gamma   90.00
#
_symmetry.space_group_name_H-M   'P 1'
#
loop_
_entity.id
_entity.type
_entity.pdbx_description
1 polymer ?
#
loop_
_entity_poly.entity_id
_entity_poly.type
_entity_poly.pdbx_seq_one_letter_code
_entity_poly.pdbx_strand_id
1 'polypeptide(L)'
;MLLITGKPCQTGLGLEGQSVMLDTTGLNNQSGAVRGAQTINATVSDSLNNDNGMLSAGTQLAVTDTPQKPALKLSNEQGVMVSNGSLDVTASQLSGTGKLVAQKDLNLTLGQDFNNTGHIQAGEKPRHSSHSGVDQ
;
A
#
# COMPACT_ATOMS: atom_id res chain seq x y z
N MET A 1 -3.17 -9.46 24.80
CA MET A 1 -1.72 -9.15 24.72
C MET A 1 -1.06 -10.32 24.00
N LEU A 2 -0.63 -10.13 22.74
CA LEU A 2 -0.02 -11.20 21.93
C LEU A 2 1.44 -10.84 21.64
N LEU A 3 2.34 -11.74 22.01
CA LEU A 3 3.79 -11.59 21.89
C LEU A 3 4.24 -12.16 20.53
N ILE A 4 4.98 -11.39 19.71
CA ILE A 4 5.54 -11.88 18.44
C ILE A 4 7.02 -12.23 18.65
N THR A 5 7.35 -13.51 18.54
CA THR A 5 8.74 -14.00 18.43
C THR A 5 8.98 -14.53 17.02
N GLY A 6 9.66 -13.75 16.18
CA GLY A 6 10.17 -14.16 14.87
C GLY A 6 11.62 -13.70 14.72
N LYS A 7 12.52 -14.63 14.35
CA LYS A 7 13.98 -14.40 14.30
C LYS A 7 14.35 -13.33 13.26
N PRO A 8 15.27 -12.40 13.56
CA PRO A 8 15.75 -11.44 12.58
C PRO A 8 16.80 -12.09 11.68
N CYS A 9 16.50 -12.25 10.39
CA CYS A 9 17.51 -12.63 9.41
C CYS A 9 17.49 -11.68 8.20
N GLN A 10 18.33 -10.64 8.35
CA GLN A 10 19.19 -10.04 7.32
C GLN A 10 18.56 -9.14 6.23
N THR A 11 19.02 -7.88 6.27
CA THR A 11 18.97 -6.81 5.26
C THR A 11 17.59 -6.18 4.96
N GLY A 12 17.22 -5.22 5.80
CA GLY A 12 16.16 -4.25 5.52
C GLY A 12 15.82 -3.48 6.79
N LEU A 13 16.15 -2.19 6.86
CA LEU A 13 15.72 -1.31 7.95
C LEU A 13 14.18 -1.19 7.85
N GLY A 14 13.43 -1.97 8.64
CA GLY A 14 12.01 -2.09 8.40
C GLY A 14 11.18 -2.79 9.47
N LEU A 15 9.85 -2.63 9.35
CA LEU A 15 8.83 -3.25 10.18
C LEU A 15 8.26 -4.46 9.45
N GLU A 16 8.35 -5.65 10.04
CA GLU A 16 7.84 -6.89 9.43
C GLU A 16 6.95 -7.67 10.39
N GLY A 17 5.87 -8.25 9.87
CA GLY A 17 4.96 -9.06 10.67
C GLY A 17 3.92 -9.79 9.82
N GLN A 18 3.13 -10.66 10.46
CA GLN A 18 2.00 -11.32 9.78
C GLN A 18 0.93 -10.29 9.39
N SER A 19 0.60 -9.41 10.33
CA SER A 19 -0.24 -8.25 10.15
C SER A 19 0.43 -7.07 10.82
N VAL A 20 0.48 -5.92 10.14
CA VAL A 20 1.03 -4.68 10.68
C VAL A 20 -0.12 -3.70 10.88
N MET A 21 -0.24 -3.15 12.08
CA MET A 21 -1.21 -2.11 12.42
C MET A 21 -0.46 -0.89 12.92
N LEU A 22 -0.72 0.26 12.31
CA LEU A 22 -0.09 1.54 12.65
C LEU A 22 -1.19 2.57 12.88
N ASP A 23 -1.12 3.26 14.00
CA ASP A 23 -1.94 4.43 14.31
C ASP A 23 -0.97 5.53 14.76
N THR A 24 -0.74 6.50 13.88
CA THR A 24 0.31 7.50 14.06
C THR A 24 -0.06 8.82 13.40
N THR A 25 0.54 9.91 13.85
CA THR A 25 0.45 11.20 13.14
C THR A 25 1.30 11.20 11.87
N GLY A 26 2.49 10.62 11.95
CA GLY A 26 3.45 10.58 10.85
C GLY A 26 4.06 9.19 10.68
N LEU A 27 4.26 8.78 9.43
CA LEU A 27 4.96 7.56 9.07
C LEU A 27 6.10 7.89 8.09
N ASN A 28 7.34 7.74 8.55
CA ASN A 28 8.52 7.86 7.69
C ASN A 28 9.05 6.45 7.38
N ASN A 29 8.92 6.04 6.12
CA ASN A 29 9.45 4.81 5.56
C ASN A 29 10.44 5.09 4.42
N GLN A 30 11.11 6.24 4.44
CA GLN A 30 12.09 6.61 3.42
C GLN A 30 13.24 5.61 3.38
N SER A 31 13.53 5.04 2.21
CA SER A 31 14.55 3.99 2.03
C SER A 31 14.39 2.76 2.94
N GLY A 32 13.22 2.61 3.58
CA GLY A 32 12.88 1.54 4.50
C GLY A 32 11.92 0.52 3.88
N ALA A 33 11.49 -0.43 4.70
CA ALA A 33 10.43 -1.37 4.32
C ALA A 33 9.43 -1.60 5.45
N VAL A 34 8.14 -1.61 5.11
CA VAL A 34 7.07 -2.16 5.95
C VAL A 34 6.45 -3.34 5.21
N ARG A 35 6.50 -4.53 5.82
CA ARG A 35 6.02 -5.77 5.20
C ARG A 35 5.03 -6.50 6.09
N GLY A 36 3.80 -6.62 5.62
CA GLY A 36 2.77 -7.45 6.20
C GLY A 36 2.60 -8.72 5.37
N ALA A 37 2.89 -9.90 5.93
CA ALA A 37 2.73 -11.14 5.19
C ALA A 37 1.27 -11.39 4.76
N GLN A 38 0.29 -10.82 5.48
CA GLN A 38 -1.10 -10.71 5.07
C GLN A 38 -1.51 -9.25 4.92
N THR A 39 -1.54 -8.50 6.01
CA THR A 39 -2.15 -7.17 6.01
C THR A 39 -1.21 -6.08 6.52
N ILE A 40 -1.37 -4.89 5.96
CA ILE A 40 -0.90 -3.63 6.54
C ILE A 40 -2.12 -2.72 6.65
N ASN A 41 -2.44 -2.27 7.86
CA ASN A 41 -3.46 -1.26 8.13
C ASN A 41 -2.79 -0.07 8.81
N ALA A 42 -2.61 1.03 8.09
CA ALA A 42 -1.98 2.24 8.59
C ALA A 42 -2.99 3.38 8.61
N THR A 43 -3.38 3.81 9.81
CA THR A 43 -4.10 5.05 10.03
C THR A 43 -3.10 6.16 10.32
N VAL A 44 -3.05 7.15 9.43
CA VAL A 44 -2.06 8.24 9.47
C VAL A 44 -2.75 9.58 9.35
N SER A 45 -2.59 10.46 10.35
CA SER A 45 -3.39 11.69 10.45
C SER A 45 -2.77 12.93 9.81
N ASP A 46 -1.49 12.90 9.41
CA ASP A 46 -0.81 14.07 8.84
C ASP A 46 0.10 13.75 7.65
N SER A 47 1.11 12.91 7.82
CA SER A 47 2.10 12.67 6.75
C SER A 47 2.59 11.23 6.65
N LEU A 48 2.68 10.72 5.42
CA LEU A 48 3.31 9.45 5.10
C LEU A 48 4.37 9.69 4.02
N ASN A 49 5.63 9.47 4.36
CA ASN A 49 6.75 9.48 3.41
C ASN A 49 7.18 8.04 3.11
N ASN A 50 6.98 7.59 1.87
CA ASN A 50 7.45 6.30 1.36
C ASN A 50 8.50 6.47 0.25
N ASP A 51 9.24 7.58 0.25
CA ASP A 51 10.18 7.91 -0.81
C ASP A 51 11.35 6.93 -0.84
N ASN A 52 11.63 6.33 -2.00
CA ASN A 52 12.59 5.23 -2.15
C ASN A 52 12.33 4.04 -1.19
N GLY A 53 11.17 4.00 -0.56
CA GLY A 53 10.76 3.00 0.42
C GLY A 53 9.82 1.95 -0.15
N MET A 54 9.43 0.99 0.68
CA MET A 54 8.49 -0.06 0.31
C MET A 54 7.42 -0.30 1.38
N LEU A 55 6.15 -0.27 0.98
CA LEU A 55 5.04 -0.86 1.72
C LEU A 55 4.54 -2.08 0.95
N SER A 56 4.54 -3.26 1.56
CA SER A 56 4.19 -4.52 0.90
C SER A 56 3.26 -5.38 1.73
N ALA A 57 2.11 -5.76 1.17
CA ALA A 57 1.15 -6.64 1.82
C ALA A 57 0.78 -7.87 0.97
N GLY A 58 0.60 -9.02 1.64
CA GLY A 58 0.22 -10.27 0.99
C GLY A 58 -1.24 -10.37 0.57
N THR A 59 -2.14 -9.60 1.17
CA THR A 59 -3.58 -9.60 0.85
C THR A 59 -4.18 -8.21 0.80
N GLN A 60 -3.82 -7.32 1.73
CA GLN A 60 -4.38 -5.98 1.82
C GLN A 60 -3.34 -5.00 2.34
N LEU A 61 -3.11 -3.92 1.59
CA LEU A 61 -2.44 -2.72 2.08
C LEU A 61 -3.49 -1.62 2.16
N ALA A 62 -3.79 -1.14 3.37
CA ALA A 62 -4.72 -0.04 3.62
C ALA A 62 -3.97 1.11 4.30
N VAL A 63 -3.99 2.28 3.66
CA VAL A 63 -3.51 3.54 4.24
C VAL A 63 -4.71 4.47 4.34
N THR A 64 -5.12 4.82 5.55
CA THR A 64 -6.32 5.62 5.80
C THR A 64 -5.99 6.88 6.57
N ASP A 65 -6.57 7.98 6.11
CA ASP A 65 -6.63 9.23 6.86
C ASP A 65 -7.56 9.08 8.08
N THR A 66 -7.45 10.01 9.02
CA THR A 66 -8.37 10.07 10.16
C THR A 66 -9.72 10.69 9.75
N PRO A 67 -10.86 10.09 10.13
CA PRO A 67 -12.19 10.60 9.76
C PRO A 67 -12.50 12.02 10.29
N GLN A 68 -11.89 12.40 11.42
CA GLN A 68 -12.22 13.64 12.13
C GLN A 68 -11.60 14.87 11.48
N LYS A 69 -10.42 14.71 10.85
CA LYS A 69 -9.72 15.79 10.18
C LYS A 69 -8.85 15.22 9.05
N PRO A 70 -9.44 14.98 7.86
CA PRO A 70 -8.68 14.53 6.72
C PRO A 70 -7.59 15.54 6.38
N ALA A 71 -6.33 15.14 6.52
CA ALA A 71 -5.17 15.97 6.25
C ALA A 71 -3.96 15.18 5.70
N LEU A 72 -4.07 13.87 5.53
CA LEU A 72 -2.97 13.00 5.16
C LEU A 72 -2.35 13.40 3.82
N LYS A 73 -1.08 13.78 3.86
CA LYS A 73 -0.23 13.98 2.69
C LYS A 73 0.67 12.77 2.52
N LEU A 74 0.47 12.06 1.41
CA LEU A 74 1.23 10.86 1.07
C LEU A 74 2.25 11.20 -0.03
N SER A 75 3.53 11.02 0.26
CA SER A 75 4.61 11.05 -0.73
C SER A 75 5.10 9.64 -1.02
N ASN A 76 5.16 9.29 -2.30
CA ASN A 76 5.69 8.02 -2.79
C ASN A 76 6.68 8.28 -3.93
N GLU A 77 7.71 9.10 -3.70
CA GLU A 77 8.71 9.44 -4.71
C GLU A 77 9.69 8.28 -4.92
N GLN A 78 9.71 7.69 -6.13
CA GLN A 78 10.50 6.49 -6.45
C GLN A 78 10.28 5.30 -5.47
N GLY A 79 9.23 5.36 -4.64
CA GLY A 79 8.84 4.33 -3.69
C GLY A 79 7.94 3.27 -4.31
N VAL A 80 7.63 2.23 -3.54
CA VAL A 80 6.73 1.15 -3.96
C VAL A 80 5.68 0.90 -2.89
N MET A 81 4.41 0.95 -3.28
CA MET A 81 3.28 0.45 -2.50
C MET A 81 2.66 -0.71 -3.27
N VAL A 82 2.70 -1.90 -2.69
CA VAL A 82 2.26 -3.13 -3.37
C VAL A 82 1.36 -3.99 -2.48
N SER A 83 0.32 -4.53 -3.07
CA SER A 83 -0.53 -5.56 -2.47
C SER A 83 -0.77 -6.71 -3.43
N ASN A 84 -0.60 -7.93 -2.94
CA ASN A 84 -0.99 -9.15 -3.66
C ASN A 84 -2.50 -9.39 -3.67
N GLY A 85 -3.28 -8.54 -3.01
CA GLY A 85 -4.72 -8.42 -3.20
C GLY A 85 -5.08 -6.97 -3.49
N SER A 86 -5.71 -6.32 -2.53
CA SER A 86 -6.23 -4.95 -2.63
C SER A 86 -5.27 -3.91 -2.06
N LEU A 87 -5.23 -2.73 -2.67
CA LEU A 87 -4.53 -1.55 -2.21
C LEU A 87 -5.55 -0.43 -2.03
N ASP A 88 -5.79 -0.02 -0.79
CA ASP A 88 -6.71 1.06 -0.45
C ASP A 88 -5.92 2.24 0.11
N VAL A 89 -6.09 3.41 -0.49
CA VAL A 89 -5.48 4.66 -0.02
C VAL A 89 -6.56 5.72 0.13
N THR A 90 -6.76 6.20 1.35
CA THR A 90 -7.56 7.39 1.65
C THR A 90 -6.62 8.46 2.18
N ALA A 91 -6.46 9.55 1.44
CA ALA A 91 -5.56 10.64 1.81
C ALA A 91 -6.11 11.99 1.33
N SER A 92 -5.63 13.09 1.88
CA SER A 92 -5.91 14.41 1.32
C SER A 92 -5.14 14.66 0.03
N GLN A 93 -3.88 14.22 -0.04
CA GLN A 93 -3.01 14.36 -1.22
C GLN A 93 -2.14 13.13 -1.40
N LEU A 94 -1.88 12.77 -2.66
CA LEU A 94 -0.94 11.72 -3.05
C LEU A 94 -0.01 12.24 -4.15
N SER A 95 1.31 12.22 -3.90
CA SER A 95 2.33 12.71 -4.82
C SER A 95 3.48 11.73 -5.07
N GLY A 96 4.22 11.98 -6.15
CA GLY A 96 5.51 11.34 -6.44
C GLY A 96 5.53 10.50 -7.71
N THR A 97 6.69 9.96 -8.05
CA THR A 97 6.93 9.14 -9.26
C THR A 97 6.93 7.63 -9.00
N GLY A 98 6.64 7.20 -7.77
CA GLY A 98 6.70 5.81 -7.35
C GLY A 98 5.52 4.95 -7.82
N LYS A 99 5.55 3.68 -7.43
CA LYS A 99 4.59 2.67 -7.91
C LYS A 99 3.49 2.42 -6.91
N LEU A 100 2.26 2.27 -7.40
CA LEU A 100 1.11 1.77 -6.67
C LEU A 100 0.58 0.55 -7.42
N VAL A 101 0.69 -0.63 -6.82
CA VAL A 101 0.37 -1.90 -7.48
C VAL A 101 -0.57 -2.73 -6.62
N ALA A 102 -1.77 -3.00 -7.15
CA ALA A 102 -2.70 -3.97 -6.61
C ALA A 102 -2.89 -5.12 -7.58
N GLN A 103 -2.84 -6.35 -7.10
CA GLN A 103 -3.10 -7.54 -7.92
C GLN A 103 -4.58 -7.88 -8.06
N LYS A 104 -5.44 -7.24 -7.26
CA LYS A 104 -6.90 -7.24 -7.35
C LYS A 104 -7.40 -5.80 -7.53
N ASP A 105 -7.82 -5.18 -6.44
CA ASP A 105 -8.46 -3.88 -6.47
C ASP A 105 -7.51 -2.77 -6.02
N LEU A 106 -7.49 -1.66 -6.77
CA LEU A 106 -6.82 -0.44 -6.35
C LEU A 106 -7.88 0.64 -6.12
N ASN A 107 -8.04 1.07 -4.88
CA ASN A 107 -8.98 2.13 -4.51
C ASN A 107 -8.22 3.34 -3.98
N LEU A 108 -8.37 4.48 -4.65
CA LEU A 108 -7.78 5.76 -4.24
C LEU A 108 -8.90 6.74 -3.94
N THR A 109 -9.05 7.13 -2.67
CA THR A 109 -9.96 8.20 -2.23
C THR A 109 -9.13 9.40 -1.83
N LEU A 110 -9.10 10.42 -2.69
CA LEU A 110 -8.25 11.59 -2.50
C LEU A 110 -9.10 12.84 -2.28
N GLY A 111 -8.79 13.58 -1.22
CA GLY A 111 -9.52 14.80 -0.88
C GLY A 111 -9.24 15.95 -1.84
N GLN A 112 -8.00 16.08 -2.31
CA GLN A 112 -7.50 17.16 -3.16
C GLN A 112 -6.51 16.58 -4.20
N ASP A 113 -5.54 17.39 -4.65
CA ASP A 113 -4.57 17.10 -5.71
C ASP A 113 -4.01 15.67 -5.68
N PHE A 114 -4.13 15.04 -6.83
CA PHE A 114 -3.48 13.79 -7.18
C PHE A 114 -2.37 14.10 -8.19
N ASN A 115 -1.12 14.03 -7.74
CA ASN A 115 0.05 14.27 -8.57
C ASN A 115 1.04 13.12 -8.45
N ASN A 116 0.58 11.93 -8.81
CA ASN A 116 1.44 10.78 -8.98
C ASN A 116 1.67 10.54 -10.48
N THR A 117 2.92 10.73 -10.93
CA THR A 117 3.33 10.53 -12.33
C THR A 117 4.00 9.17 -12.54
N GLY A 118 3.98 8.33 -11.51
CA GLY A 118 4.56 7.00 -11.52
C GLY A 118 3.66 5.92 -12.11
N HIS A 119 4.01 4.66 -11.86
CA HIS A 119 3.27 3.51 -12.39
C HIS A 119 2.15 3.10 -11.45
N ILE A 120 0.91 3.21 -11.95
CA ILE A 120 -0.28 2.81 -11.23
C ILE A 120 -0.89 1.62 -11.95
N GLN A 121 -0.96 0.49 -11.26
CA GLN A 121 -1.47 -0.76 -11.79
C GLN A 121 -2.50 -1.34 -10.83
N ALA A 122 -3.73 -1.50 -11.33
CA ALA A 122 -4.75 -2.35 -10.74
C ALA A 122 -4.84 -3.62 -11.59
N GLY A 123 -5.07 -4.76 -10.96
CA GLY A 123 -5.14 -6.03 -11.65
C GLY A 123 -6.47 -6.71 -11.40
N GLU A 124 -7.30 -6.86 -12.42
CA GLU A 124 -7.92 -8.17 -12.61
C GLU A 124 -7.29 -8.74 -13.87
N LYS A 125 -6.67 -9.91 -13.78
CA LYS A 125 -6.32 -10.63 -15.01
C LYS A 125 -7.60 -10.77 -15.84
N PRO A 126 -7.62 -10.39 -17.12
CA PRO A 126 -8.73 -10.71 -18.01
C PRO A 126 -8.96 -12.22 -17.94
N ARG A 127 -10.12 -12.67 -17.46
CA ARG A 127 -10.52 -14.06 -17.64
C ARG A 127 -10.85 -14.22 -19.12
N HIS A 128 -9.87 -14.65 -19.92
CA HIS A 128 -10.15 -15.19 -21.25
C HIS A 128 -10.94 -16.49 -21.06
N SER A 129 -12.27 -16.42 -21.09
CA SER A 129 -13.10 -17.60 -21.35
C SER A 129 -13.14 -17.84 -22.85
N SER A 130 -12.14 -18.52 -23.38
CA SER A 130 -12.24 -19.16 -24.70
C SER A 130 -13.12 -20.40 -24.56
N HIS A 131 -14.44 -20.23 -24.67
CA HIS A 131 -15.31 -21.35 -25.04
C HIS A 131 -15.21 -21.51 -26.55
N SER A 132 -14.28 -22.38 -26.98
CA SER A 132 -14.24 -22.84 -28.36
C SER A 132 -15.57 -23.53 -28.64
N GLY A 133 -16.38 -22.93 -29.53
CA GLY A 133 -17.42 -23.68 -30.21
C GLY A 133 -16.76 -24.88 -30.89
N VAL A 134 -17.32 -26.06 -30.66
CA VAL A 134 -17.22 -27.16 -31.60
C VAL A 134 -18.65 -27.49 -31.95
N ASP A 135 -19.06 -26.92 -33.07
CA ASP A 135 -20.10 -27.42 -33.93
C ASP A 135 -19.70 -28.84 -34.34
N GLN A 136 -20.45 -29.86 -33.90
CA GLN A 136 -20.74 -31.13 -34.60
C GLN A 136 -22.05 -31.72 -34.06
#